data_AF-A0A6J6ZSI6-F1
#
_entry.id   AF-A0A6J6ZSI6-F1
#
_cell.length_a   1.000
_cell.length_b   1.000
_cell.length_c   1.000
_cell.angle_alpha   90.00
_cell.angle_beta   90.00
_cell.angle_gamma   90.00
#
_symmetry.space_group_name_H-M   'P 1'
#
loop_
_entity.id
_entity.type
_entity.pdbx_description
1 polymer ?
#
loop_
_entity_poly.entity_id
_entity_poly.type
_entity_poly.pdbx_seq_one_letter_code
_entity_poly.pdbx_strand_id
1 'polypeptide(L)' 'MLIGEGLAPAPAGNAYELWLITAEQSMAMHVLDRAVDGNVHVTLDAPQLPAKWAITVEPAAGAEVATGDVIFIASV' A
#
# COMPACT_ATOMS: atom_id res chain seq x y z
N MET A 1 9.38 -4.04 -8.66
CA MET A 1 8.60 -2.97 -9.33
C MET A 1 8.54 -1.78 -8.40
N LEU A 2 8.61 -0.56 -8.94
CA LEU A 2 8.39 0.68 -8.18
C LEU A 2 6.91 1.07 -8.28
N ILE A 3 6.24 1.36 -7.16
CA ILE A 3 4.80 1.68 -7.10
C ILE A 3 4.56 3.14 -6.70
N GLY A 4 5.47 3.75 -5.93
CA GLY A 4 5.41 5.14 -5.54
C GLY A 4 6.78 5.67 -5.12
N GLU A 5 6.98 6.98 -5.29
CA GLU A 5 8.20 7.69 -4.91
C GLU A 5 7.87 9.13 -4.49
N GLY A 6 8.77 9.77 -3.75
CA GLY A 6 8.59 11.17 -3.33
C GLY A 6 7.44 11.41 -2.35
N LEU A 7 6.98 10.34 -1.67
CA LEU A 7 5.94 10.43 -0.67
C LEU A 7 6.39 11.27 0.53
N ALA A 8 5.53 12.19 0.97
CA ALA A 8 5.70 12.86 2.24
C ALA A 8 5.63 11.84 3.40
N PRO A 9 6.09 12.17 4.61
CA PRO A 9 5.79 11.33 5.77
C PRO A 9 4.27 11.18 5.96
N ALA A 10 3.81 9.97 6.27
CA ALA A 10 2.42 9.75 6.64
C ALA A 10 2.04 10.61 7.87
N PRO A 11 0.79 11.11 7.96
CA PRO A 11 0.32 11.83 9.14
C PRO A 11 0.46 11.02 10.43
N ALA A 12 0.56 11.70 11.57
CA ALA A 12 0.68 11.04 12.87
C ALA A 12 -0.54 10.12 13.12
N GLY A 13 -0.26 8.87 13.52
CA GLY A 13 -1.29 7.83 13.72
C GLY A 13 -1.65 7.04 12.47
N ASN A 14 -1.11 7.42 11.30
CA ASN A 14 -1.36 6.77 10.02
C ASN A 14 -0.08 6.19 9.44
N ALA A 15 -0.25 5.30 8.46
CA ALA A 15 0.81 4.71 7.67
C ALA A 15 0.37 4.59 6.20
N TYR A 16 1.32 4.30 5.32
CA TYR A 16 0.99 3.89 3.97
C TYR A 16 0.58 2.43 3.99
N GLU A 17 -0.47 2.06 3.28
CA GLU A 17 -0.92 0.67 3.17
C GLU A 17 -0.97 0.24 1.71
N LEU A 18 -0.39 -0.93 1.44
CA LEU A 18 -0.35 -1.55 0.12
C LEU A 18 -1.57 -2.45 -0.06
N TRP A 19 -2.23 -2.29 -1.20
CA TRP A 19 -3.41 -3.03 -1.60
C TRP A 19 -3.17 -3.82 -2.88
N LEU A 20 -3.63 -5.06 -2.89
CA LEU A 20 -3.76 -5.89 -4.08
C LEU A 20 -5.18 -5.73 -4.63
N ILE A 21 -5.29 -5.31 -5.89
CA ILE A 21 -6.59 -5.11 -6.55
C ILE A 21 -6.76 -6.13 -7.67
N THR A 22 -7.87 -6.87 -7.65
CA THR A 22 -8.35 -7.74 -8.75
C THR A 22 -9.62 -7.18 -9.39
N ALA A 23 -10.25 -7.96 -10.28
CA ALA A 23 -11.52 -7.56 -10.87
C ALA A 23 -12.69 -7.64 -9.86
N GLU A 24 -12.54 -8.46 -8.83
CA GLU A 24 -13.58 -8.78 -7.86
C GLU A 24 -13.44 -7.98 -6.56
N GLN A 25 -12.22 -7.69 -6.12
CA GLN A 25 -11.96 -7.11 -4.81
C GLN A 25 -10.64 -6.35 -4.70
N SER A 26 -10.53 -5.56 -3.65
CA SER A 26 -9.28 -4.99 -3.13
C SER A 26 -8.98 -5.65 -1.78
N MET A 27 -7.72 -6.03 -1.56
CA MET A 27 -7.28 -6.68 -0.33
C MET A 27 -6.09 -5.94 0.27
N ALA A 28 -6.14 -5.72 1.58
CA ALA A 28 -5.00 -5.21 2.34
C ALA A 28 -3.88 -6.26 2.30
N MET A 29 -2.67 -5.81 1.97
CA MET A 29 -1.51 -6.70 1.87
C MET A 29 -0.48 -6.40 2.95
N HIS A 30 -0.14 -5.12 3.11
CA HIS A 30 0.91 -4.74 4.03
C HIS A 30 0.82 -3.26 4.43
N VAL A 31 0.95 -2.98 5.72
CA VAL A 31 1.28 -1.65 6.20
C VAL A 31 2.77 -1.40 5.94
N LEU A 32 3.07 -0.33 5.21
CA LEU A 32 4.41 0.04 4.77
C LEU A 32 5.08 0.92 5.82
N ASP A 33 5.84 0.29 6.72
CA ASP A 33 6.66 0.99 7.69
C ASP A 33 7.83 1.72 7.03
N ARG A 34 8.11 2.93 7.50
CA ARG A 34 9.25 3.71 7.01
C ARG A 34 10.56 3.01 7.38
N ALA A 35 11.36 2.69 6.37
CA ALA A 35 12.73 2.23 6.57
C ALA A 35 13.66 3.36 7.01
N VAL A 36 14.78 3.00 7.66
CA VAL A 36 15.80 3.94 8.16
C VAL A 36 16.38 4.81 7.04
N ASP A 37 16.54 4.25 5.85
CA ASP A 37 17.05 4.93 4.65
C ASP A 37 15.97 5.72 3.88
N GLY A 38 14.70 5.66 4.34
CA GLY A 38 13.56 6.29 3.70
C GLY A 38 12.95 5.49 2.54
N ASN A 39 13.49 4.33 2.17
CA ASN A 39 12.98 3.50 1.09
C ASN A 39 12.33 2.23 1.65
N VAL A 40 11.05 2.05 1.37
CA VAL A 40 10.35 0.83 1.79
C VAL A 40 10.54 -0.25 0.72
N HIS A 41 11.19 -1.35 1.11
CA HIS A 41 11.32 -2.55 0.29
C HIS A 41 10.58 -3.69 0.98
N VAL A 42 9.59 -4.28 0.30
CA VAL A 42 8.82 -5.41 0.80
C VAL A 42 8.80 -6.51 -0.25
N THR A 43 9.07 -7.74 0.20
CA THR A 43 8.81 -8.96 -0.56
C THR A 43 7.62 -9.65 0.08
N LEU A 44 6.60 -9.93 -0.73
CA LEU A 44 5.34 -10.53 -0.27
C LEU A 44 4.87 -11.57 -1.29
N ASP A 45 4.20 -12.59 -0.79
CA ASP A 45 3.50 -13.56 -1.63
C ASP A 45 2.10 -13.03 -1.92
N ALA A 46 1.81 -12.80 -3.20
CA ALA A 46 0.48 -12.42 -3.63
C ALA A 46 -0.42 -13.67 -3.66
N PRO A 47 -1.51 -13.70 -2.88
CA PRO A 47 -2.41 -14.87 -2.84
C PRO A 47 -3.15 -15.11 -4.16
N GLN A 48 -3.18 -14.11 -5.05
CA GLN A 48 -3.75 -14.16 -6.39
C GLN A 48 -3.02 -13.17 -7.30
N LEU A 49 -3.17 -13.32 -8.62
CA LEU A 49 -2.58 -12.39 -9.59
C LEU A 49 -3.25 -11.01 -9.47
N PRO A 50 -2.50 -9.93 -9.19
CA PRO A 50 -3.07 -8.59 -9.16
C PRO A 50 -3.40 -8.12 -10.58
N ALA A 51 -4.52 -7.41 -10.73
CA ALA A 51 -4.73 -6.54 -11.89
C ALA A 51 -4.00 -5.21 -11.68
N LYS A 52 -3.99 -4.72 -10.43
CA LYS A 52 -3.32 -3.47 -10.03
C LYS A 52 -2.81 -3.57 -8.59
N TRP A 53 -1.86 -2.71 -8.27
CA TRP A 53 -1.45 -2.38 -6.92
C TRP A 53 -1.88 -0.96 -6.60
N ALA A 54 -2.26 -0.70 -5.36
CA ALA A 54 -2.56 0.64 -4.88
C ALA A 54 -1.91 0.92 -3.53
N ILE A 55 -1.65 2.20 -3.28
CA ILE A 55 -1.24 2.70 -1.97
C ILE A 55 -2.29 3.70 -1.49
N THR A 56 -2.68 3.58 -0.23
CA THR A 56 -3.51 4.58 0.49
C THR A 56 -2.80 5.02 1.76
N VAL A 57 -3.37 6.00 2.46
CA VAL A 57 -2.98 6.38 3.83
C VAL A 57 -4.06 5.89 4.78
N GLU A 58 -3.71 5.00 5.69
CA GLU A 58 -4.63 4.29 6.58
C GLU A 58 -4.16 4.41 8.03
N PRO A 59 -4.99 4.05 9.04
CA PRO A 59 -4.51 3.92 10.42
C PRO A 59 -3.28 3.01 10.49
N ALA A 60 -2.30 3.34 11.34
CA ALA A 60 -1.08 2.55 11.45
C ALA A 60 -1.29 1.09 11.92
N ALA A 61 -2.47 0.78 12.45
CA ALA A 61 -2.88 -0.59 12.77
C ALA A 61 -3.31 -1.41 11.53
N GLY A 62 -3.35 -0.79 10.35
CA GLY A 62 -3.94 -1.33 9.13
C GLY A 62 -5.45 -1.12 9.07
N ALA A 63 -6.02 -1.32 7.88
CA ALA A 63 -7.45 -1.28 7.64
C ALA A 63 -7.93 -2.56 6.94
N GLU A 64 -9.10 -3.08 7.34
CA GLU A 64 -9.70 -4.24 6.65
C GLU A 64 -10.23 -3.88 5.25
N VAL A 65 -10.62 -2.61 5.07
CA VAL A 65 -11.09 -2.03 3.81
C VAL A 65 -10.45 -0.65 3.68
N ALA A 66 -10.02 -0.29 2.46
CA ALA A 66 -9.41 1.02 2.22
C ALA A 66 -10.37 2.14 2.62
N THR A 67 -9.90 3.04 3.48
CA THR A 67 -10.68 4.20 3.97
C THR A 67 -10.15 5.51 3.41
N GLY A 68 -8.87 5.54 3.03
CA GLY A 68 -8.23 6.68 2.38
C GLY A 68 -8.39 6.66 0.86
N ASP A 69 -8.13 7.83 0.26
CA ASP A 69 -8.02 7.93 -1.19
C ASP A 69 -6.79 7.15 -1.70
N VAL A 70 -6.92 6.57 -2.89
CA VAL A 70 -5.79 5.96 -3.59
C VAL A 70 -4.84 7.07 -4.05
N ILE A 71 -3.64 7.09 -3.47
CA ILE A 71 -2.61 8.07 -3.79
C ILE A 71 -1.69 7.60 -4.91
N PHE A 72 -1.57 6.28 -5.11
CA PHE A 72 -0.81 5.68 -6.21
C PHE A 72 -1.51 4.42 -6.70
N ILE A 73 -1.43 4.19 -8.02
CA ILE A 73 -1.91 2.98 -8.66
C ILE A 73 -0.91 2.52 -9.72
N ALA A 74 -0.54 1.25 -9.69
CA ALA A 74 0.37 0.64 -10.66
C ALA A 74 -0.32 -0.59 -11.28
N SER A 75 -0.32 -0.67 -12.61
CA SER A 75 -0.71 -1.88 -13.33
C SER A 75 0.43 -2.89 -13.30
N VAL A 76 0.07 -4.18 -13.34
CA VAL A 76 1.01 -5.31 -13.44
C VAL A 76 1.45 -5.53 -14.88
#